data_AF-A0AAE4C5V4-F1
#
_entry.id   AF-A0AAE4C5V4-F1
#
_cell.length_a   1.000
_cell.length_b   1.000
_cell.length_c   1.000
_cell.angle_alpha   90.00
_cell.angle_beta   90.00
_cell.angle_gamma   90.00
#
_symmetry.space_group_name_H-M   'P 1'
#
loop_
_entity.id
_entity.type
_entity.pdbx_description
1 polymer ?
#
loop_
_entity_poly.entity_id
_entity_poly.type
_entity_poly.pdbx_seq_one_letter_code
_entity_poly.pdbx_strand_id
1 'polypeptide(L)' 'MNGAPAVLLMALAGVLLGGAYSLRQQGLPRWTWICMLLLAGLSLVAAYLVIPS' A
#
# COMPACT_ATOMS: atom_id res chain seq x y z
N MET A 1 16.61 9.78 14.11
CA MET A 1 16.23 8.59 13.33
C MET A 1 14.72 8.63 13.01
N ASN A 2 14.20 9.75 12.50
CA ASN A 2 12.74 10.02 12.48
C ASN A 2 12.03 9.57 11.18
N GLY A 3 12.74 8.93 10.23
CA GLY A 3 12.17 8.48 8.95
C GLY A 3 11.66 7.03 8.93
N ALA A 4 11.93 6.24 9.98
CA ALA A 4 11.54 4.84 10.07
C ALA A 4 10.05 4.56 9.78
N PRO A 5 9.06 5.32 10.30
CA PRO A 5 7.65 5.01 10.05
C PRO A 5 7.23 5.27 8.60
N ALA A 6 7.76 6.31 7.96
CA ALA A 6 7.45 6.60 6.55
C ALA A 6 8.03 5.53 5.60
N VAL A 7 9.25 5.07 5.88
CA VAL A 7 9.87 3.96 5.12
C VAL A 7 9.05 2.68 5.26
N LEU A 8 8.56 2.37 6.46
CA LEU A 8 7.68 1.22 6.67
C LEU A 8 6.36 1.35 5.91
N LEU A 9 5.73 2.53 5.91
CA LEU A 9 4.47 2.78 5.20
C LEU A 9 4.63 2.72 3.67
N MET A 10 5.78 3.16 3.14
CA MET A 10 6.13 2.99 1.73
C MET A 10 6.35 1.52 1.37
N ALA A 11 7.09 0.77 2.22
CA ALA A 11 7.28 -0.66 2.03
C ALA A 11 5.93 -1.41 2.07
N LEU A 12 5.04 -1.04 2.99
CA LEU A 12 3.70 -1.61 3.11
C LEU A 12 2.88 -1.35 1.85
N ALA A 13 2.94 -0.14 1.29
CA ALA A 13 2.26 0.20 0.03
C ALA A 13 2.76 -0.67 -1.14
N GLY A 14 4.07 -0.93 -1.22
CA GLY A 14 4.65 -1.84 -2.22
C GLY A 14 4.16 -3.28 -2.06
N VAL A 15 4.08 -3.79 -0.83
CA VAL A 15 3.54 -5.13 -0.52
C VAL A 15 2.06 -5.22 -0.89
N LEU A 16 1.26 -4.20 -0.58
CA LEU A 16 -0.17 -4.14 -0.91
C LEU A 16 -0.40 -4.10 -2.44
N LEU A 17 0.44 -3.38 -3.18
CA LEU A 17 0.43 -3.38 -4.66
C LEU A 17 0.78 -4.75 -5.25
N GLY A 18 1.82 -5.40 -4.73
CA GLY A 18 2.20 -6.76 -5.14
C GLY A 18 1.11 -7.79 -4.81
N GLY A 19 0.49 -7.66 -3.63
CA GLY A 19 -0.68 -8.44 -3.22
C GLY A 19 -1.85 -8.25 -4.17
N ALA A 20 -2.24 -7.00 -4.47
CA ALA A 20 -3.31 -6.69 -5.42
C ALA A 20 -3.07 -7.34 -6.78
N TYR A 21 -1.83 -7.28 -7.29
CA TYR A 21 -1.47 -7.88 -8.57
C TYR A 21 -1.55 -9.42 -8.53
N SER A 22 -1.08 -10.05 -7.45
CA SER A 22 -1.20 -11.49 -7.23
C SER A 22 -2.67 -11.93 -7.17
N LEU A 23 -3.51 -11.22 -6.40
CA LEU A 23 -4.95 -11.49 -6.33
C LEU A 23 -5.63 -11.35 -7.69
N ARG A 24 -5.24 -10.36 -8.49
CA ARG A 24 -5.73 -10.17 -9.86
C ARG A 24 -5.39 -11.37 -10.75
N GLN A 25 -4.20 -11.96 -10.61
CA GLN A 25 -3.79 -13.14 -11.39
C GLN A 25 -4.50 -14.42 -10.94
N GLN A 26 -4.83 -14.54 -9.66
CA GLN A 26 -5.54 -15.70 -9.11
C GLN A 26 -7.03 -15.75 -9.50
N GLY A 27 -7.53 -14.79 -10.31
CA GLY A 27 -8.92 -14.76 -10.73
C GLY A 27 -9.91 -14.40 -9.61
N LEU A 28 -9.42 -13.85 -8.50
CA LEU A 28 -10.24 -13.41 -7.38
C LEU A 28 -11.20 -12.28 -7.80
N PRO A 29 -12.33 -12.11 -7.07
CA PRO A 29 -13.33 -11.10 -7.39
C PRO A 29 -12.70 -9.72 -7.53
N ARG A 30 -13.11 -8.95 -8.55
CA ARG A 30 -12.45 -7.66 -8.85
C ARG A 30 -12.37 -6.70 -7.67
N TRP A 31 -13.36 -6.76 -6.78
CA TRP A 31 -13.42 -5.97 -5.56
C TRP A 31 -12.24 -6.19 -4.60
N THR A 32 -11.68 -7.40 -4.52
CA THR A 32 -10.61 -7.69 -3.54
C THR A 32 -9.30 -6.99 -3.90
N TRP A 33 -8.88 -7.04 -5.17
CA TRP A 33 -7.67 -6.34 -5.61
C TRP A 33 -7.88 -4.82 -5.70
N ILE A 34 -9.11 -4.34 -5.95
CA ILE A 34 -9.44 -2.91 -5.89
C ILE A 34 -9.32 -2.38 -4.46
N CYS A 35 -9.84 -3.11 -3.45
CA CYS A 35 -9.69 -2.74 -2.04
C CYS A 35 -8.21 -2.70 -1.62
N MET A 36 -7.40 -3.66 -2.08
CA MET A 36 -5.95 -3.66 -1.85
C MET A 36 -5.25 -2.46 -2.47
N LEU A 37 -5.62 -2.06 -3.69
CA LEU A 37 -5.10 -0.85 -4.33
C LEU A 37 -5.48 0.43 -3.57
N LEU A 38 -6.73 0.52 -3.11
CA LEU A 38 -7.17 1.64 -2.27
C LEU A 38 -6.36 1.72 -0.97
N LEU A 39 -6.13 0.58 -0.31
CA LEU A 39 -5.35 0.52 0.92
C LEU A 39 -3.87 0.86 0.69
N ALA A 40 -3.29 0.40 -0.43
CA ALA A 40 -1.94 0.77 -0.84
C ALA A 40 -1.80 2.28 -1.03
N GLY A 41 -2.78 2.90 -1.71
CA GLY A 41 -2.83 4.35 -1.90
C GLY A 41 -2.92 5.10 -0.57
N LEU A 42 -3.83 4.68 0.32
CA LEU A 42 -3.98 5.27 1.66
C LEU A 42 -2.70 5.15 2.51
N SER A 43 -2.00 4.01 2.43
CA SER A 43 -0.71 3.82 3.10
C SER A 43 0.35 4.80 2.58
N LEU A 44 0.37 5.07 1.28
CA LEU A 44 1.29 6.03 0.67
C LEU A 44 0.97 7.48 1.08
N VAL A 45 -0.31 7.82 1.11
CA VAL A 45 -0.79 9.13 1.60
C VAL A 45 -0.44 9.31 3.08
N ALA A 46 -0.62 8.27 3.89
CA ALA A 46 -0.22 8.28 5.29
C ALA A 46 1.30 8.44 5.44
N ALA A 47 2.10 7.75 4.61
CA ALA A 47 3.56 7.91 4.60
C ALA A 47 3.97 9.36 4.31
N TYR A 48 3.28 10.00 3.36
CA TYR A 48 3.51 11.39 2.99
C TYR A 48 3.14 12.36 4.12
N LEU A 49 2.03 12.14 4.81
CA LEU A 49 1.62 12.97 5.95
C LEU A 49 2.49 12.76 7.20
N VAL A 50 3.09 11.58 7.34
CA VAL A 50 3.99 11.24 8.45
C VAL A 50 5.41 11.76 8.21
N ILE A 51 5.79 12.06 6.97
CA ILE A 51 7.04 12.79 6.69
C ILE A 51 6.87 14.19 7.32
N PRO A 52 7.62 14.54 8.38
CA PRO A 52 7.56 15.90 8.91
C PRO A 52 8.26 16.81 7.90
N SER A 53 7.53 17.80 7.39
CA SER A 53 8.06 18.94 6.62
C SER A 53 9.08 19.72 7.43
#